data_AF-A0AAP1BW93-F1
#
_entry.id   AF-A0AAP1BW93-F1
#
_cell.length_a   1.000
_cell.length_b   1.000
_cell.length_c   1.000
_cell.angle_alpha   90.00
_cell.angle_beta   90.00
_cell.angle_gamma   90.00
#
_symmetry.space_group_name_H-M   'P 1'
#
loop_
_entity.id
_entity.type
_entity.pdbx_description
1 polymer ?
#
loop_
_entity_poly.entity_id
_entity_poly.type
_entity_poly.pdbx_seq_one_letter_code
_entity_poly.pdbx_strand_id
1 'polypeptide(L)'
;MADSFSKKENNKKKAQKQQEKAKRREERKSTNNKGKSLDEMMAYVDANGQITTTPPEDNAPLEINLDDIQLGAAPIEAEEAVKTGIITFLSEKGYGFITEDKSKENIFFHINNCKEPVKKGNKVSFEKERTMKGFAAIDIQIVK
;
A
#
# COMPACT_ATOMS: atom_id res chain seq x y z
N MET A 1 -36.77 8.69 65.59
CA MET A 1 -36.86 7.24 65.83
C MET A 1 -35.48 6.65 65.61
N ALA A 2 -34.82 6.14 66.65
CA ALA A 2 -33.45 5.64 66.58
C ALA A 2 -33.46 4.13 66.27
N ASP A 3 -33.21 3.77 65.02
CA ASP A 3 -32.93 2.37 64.67
C ASP A 3 -31.58 1.97 65.24
N SER A 4 -31.54 0.86 65.99
CA SER A 4 -30.31 0.39 66.61
C SER A 4 -29.26 0.06 65.54
N PHE A 5 -28.04 0.58 65.73
CA PHE A 5 -26.90 0.45 64.81
C PHE A 5 -26.68 -1.01 64.34
N SER A 6 -26.89 -1.97 65.24
CA SER A 6 -26.82 -3.41 64.98
C SER A 6 -27.81 -3.91 63.90
N LYS A 7 -29.05 -3.38 63.85
CA LYS A 7 -30.03 -3.76 62.81
C LYS A 7 -29.63 -3.23 61.43
N LYS A 8 -29.09 -2.01 61.36
CA LYS A 8 -28.59 -1.39 60.12
C LYS A 8 -27.39 -2.15 59.57
N GLU A 9 -26.49 -2.58 60.44
CA GLU A 9 -25.31 -3.37 60.08
C GLU A 9 -25.69 -4.75 59.53
N ASN A 10 -26.63 -5.46 60.18
CA ASN A 10 -27.11 -6.76 59.69
C ASN A 10 -27.80 -6.65 58.32
N ASN A 11 -28.61 -5.62 58.10
CA ASN A 11 -29.24 -5.38 56.79
C ASN A 11 -28.21 -5.10 55.70
N LYS A 12 -27.15 -4.34 56.01
CA LYS A 12 -26.04 -4.08 55.09
C LYS A 12 -25.29 -5.37 54.74
N LYS A 13 -25.03 -6.23 55.72
CA LYS A 13 -24.38 -7.54 55.52
C LYS A 13 -25.24 -8.48 54.66
N LYS A 14 -26.56 -8.45 54.84
CA LYS A 14 -27.52 -9.20 54.00
C LYS A 14 -27.55 -8.69 52.56
N ALA A 15 -27.57 -7.37 52.36
CA ALA A 15 -27.52 -6.76 51.03
C ALA A 15 -26.22 -7.06 50.29
N GLN A 16 -25.07 -6.97 50.97
CA GLN A 16 -23.76 -7.33 50.40
C GLN A 16 -23.71 -8.80 49.98
N LYS A 17 -24.18 -9.72 50.83
CA LYS A 17 -24.25 -11.16 50.50
C LYS A 17 -25.16 -11.44 49.30
N GLN A 18 -26.22 -10.65 49.11
CA GLN A 18 -27.11 -10.77 47.95
C GLN A 18 -26.45 -10.25 46.66
N GLN A 19 -25.76 -9.12 46.73
CA GLN A 19 -24.98 -8.58 45.60
C GLN A 19 -23.85 -9.52 45.19
N GLU A 20 -23.11 -10.08 46.15
CA GLU A 20 -22.04 -11.04 45.88
C GLU A 20 -22.59 -12.32 45.20
N LYS A 21 -23.74 -12.82 45.66
CA LYS A 21 -24.42 -13.94 45.01
C LYS A 21 -24.91 -13.62 43.60
N ALA A 22 -25.37 -12.39 43.35
CA ALA A 22 -25.79 -11.94 42.02
C ALA A 22 -24.59 -11.83 41.07
N LYS A 23 -23.50 -11.19 41.50
CA LYS A 23 -22.24 -11.11 40.74
C LYS A 23 -21.67 -12.49 40.43
N ARG A 24 -21.60 -13.39 41.42
CA ARG A 24 -21.17 -14.78 41.21
C ARG A 24 -22.08 -15.54 40.23
N ARG A 25 -23.37 -15.17 40.14
CA ARG A 25 -24.30 -15.75 39.15
C ARG A 25 -24.04 -15.19 37.75
N GLU A 26 -23.77 -13.89 37.62
CA GLU A 26 -23.40 -13.24 36.36
C GLU A 26 -22.05 -13.73 35.84
N GLU A 27 -21.05 -13.86 36.72
CA GLU A 27 -19.75 -14.45 36.39
C GLU A 27 -19.89 -15.88 35.88
N ARG A 28 -20.76 -16.70 36.52
CA ARG A 28 -21.08 -18.04 36.00
C ARG A 28 -21.81 -18.01 34.67
N LYS A 29 -22.57 -16.96 34.35
CA LYS A 29 -23.24 -16.79 33.05
C LYS A 29 -22.24 -16.34 31.97
N SER A 30 -21.29 -15.48 32.31
CA SER A 30 -20.27 -15.00 31.35
C SER A 30 -19.17 -16.03 31.08
N THR A 31 -18.77 -16.82 32.08
CA THR A 31 -17.74 -17.87 31.91
C THR A 31 -18.29 -19.20 31.40
N ASN A 32 -19.58 -19.50 31.58
CA ASN A 32 -20.15 -20.76 31.14
C ASN A 32 -20.73 -20.64 29.73
N ASN A 33 -20.12 -21.35 28.78
CA ASN A 33 -20.56 -21.43 27.39
C ASN A 33 -21.94 -22.12 27.20
N LYS A 34 -22.57 -22.65 28.26
CA LYS A 34 -23.85 -23.39 28.23
C LYS A 34 -25.11 -22.52 28.42
N GLY A 35 -25.06 -21.22 28.14
CA GLY A 35 -26.21 -20.32 28.33
C GLY A 35 -26.23 -19.06 27.46
N LYS A 36 -25.37 -19.00 26.44
CA LYS A 36 -25.42 -17.94 25.43
C LYS A 36 -26.73 -18.05 24.64
N SER A 37 -27.32 -16.92 24.26
CA SER A 37 -28.50 -16.90 23.39
C SER A 37 -28.19 -17.61 22.07
N LEU A 38 -29.22 -18.17 21.41
CA LEU A 38 -29.06 -18.87 20.12
C LEU A 38 -28.34 -17.99 19.07
N ASP A 39 -28.54 -16.69 19.17
CA ASP A 39 -27.87 -15.64 18.39
C ASP A 39 -26.35 -15.54 18.64
N GLU A 40 -25.88 -15.77 19.87
CA GLU A 40 -24.44 -15.81 20.19
C GLU A 40 -23.76 -17.15 19.84
N MET A 41 -24.55 -18.18 19.53
CA MET A 41 -24.05 -19.49 19.09
C MET A 41 -23.97 -19.59 17.56
N MET A 42 -24.74 -18.77 16.86
CA MET A 42 -24.69 -18.68 15.41
C MET A 42 -23.59 -17.71 14.99
N ALA A 43 -22.77 -18.15 14.06
CA ALA A 43 -21.73 -17.32 13.48
C ALA A 43 -21.77 -17.50 11.97
N TYR A 44 -21.59 -16.41 11.25
CA TYR A 44 -21.62 -16.41 9.80
C TYR A 44 -20.23 -16.71 9.27
N VAL A 45 -20.17 -17.35 8.11
CA VAL A 45 -18.92 -17.71 7.43
C VAL A 45 -18.83 -16.90 6.16
N ASP A 46 -17.76 -16.14 6.00
CA ASP A 46 -17.51 -15.36 4.78
C ASP A 46 -16.96 -16.25 3.64
N ALA A 47 -16.80 -15.67 2.44
CA ALA A 47 -16.24 -16.37 1.27
C ALA A 47 -14.80 -16.90 1.47
N ASN A 48 -14.10 -16.45 2.52
CA ASN A 48 -12.74 -16.84 2.86
C ASN A 48 -12.70 -17.82 4.05
N GLY A 49 -13.86 -18.29 4.53
CA GLY A 49 -13.95 -19.23 5.64
C GLY A 49 -13.73 -18.61 7.03
N GLN A 50 -13.73 -17.28 7.15
CA GLN A 50 -13.58 -16.57 8.42
C GLN A 50 -14.93 -16.38 9.10
N ILE A 51 -14.92 -16.53 10.43
CA ILE A 51 -16.11 -16.38 11.26
C ILE A 51 -16.38 -14.89 11.46
N THR A 52 -17.55 -14.43 11.03
CA THR A 52 -17.99 -13.04 11.13
C THR A 52 -19.29 -12.94 11.93
N THR A 53 -19.46 -11.83 12.68
CA THR A 53 -20.68 -11.55 13.46
C THR A 53 -21.77 -10.89 12.61
N THR A 54 -21.42 -10.45 11.40
CA THR A 54 -22.34 -9.85 10.44
C THR A 54 -22.89 -10.92 9.52
N PRO A 55 -24.23 -10.98 9.31
CA PRO A 55 -24.82 -11.82 8.27
C PRO A 55 -24.11 -11.62 6.93
N PRO A 56 -23.97 -12.66 6.08
CA PRO A 56 -23.56 -12.46 4.72
C PRO A 56 -24.64 -11.61 4.07
N GLU A 57 -24.32 -10.34 3.84
CA GLU A 57 -25.05 -9.55 2.86
C GLU A 57 -25.08 -10.37 1.58
N ASP A 58 -26.20 -10.36 0.86
CA ASP A 58 -26.28 -10.91 -0.49
C ASP A 58 -25.17 -10.22 -1.28
N ASN A 59 -24.02 -10.89 -1.38
CA ASN A 59 -22.87 -10.42 -2.13
C ASN A 59 -23.34 -10.54 -3.57
N ALA A 60 -24.03 -9.50 -4.04
CA ALA A 60 -24.25 -9.28 -5.45
C ALA A 60 -22.87 -9.52 -6.08
N PRO A 61 -22.76 -10.51 -6.98
CA PRO A 61 -21.47 -10.80 -7.58
C PRO A 61 -20.95 -9.48 -8.09
N LEU A 62 -19.74 -9.10 -7.65
CA LEU A 62 -19.07 -7.94 -8.20
C LEU A 62 -19.13 -8.13 -9.72
N GLU A 63 -19.81 -7.22 -10.42
CA GLU A 63 -19.90 -7.26 -11.88
C GLU A 63 -18.50 -6.97 -12.40
N ILE A 64 -17.72 -8.04 -12.59
CA ILE A 64 -16.38 -7.95 -13.17
C ILE A 64 -16.59 -7.88 -14.67
N ASN A 65 -16.25 -6.74 -15.27
CA ASN A 65 -16.23 -6.61 -16.73
C ASN A 65 -15.18 -7.56 -17.30
N LEU A 66 -15.58 -8.41 -18.24
CA LEU A 66 -14.68 -9.37 -18.88
C LEU A 66 -13.51 -8.68 -19.61
N ASP A 67 -13.74 -7.45 -20.07
CA ASP A 67 -12.74 -6.64 -20.79
C ASP A 67 -11.59 -6.16 -19.87
N ASP A 68 -11.82 -6.03 -18.56
CA ASP A 68 -10.81 -5.59 -17.59
C ASP A 68 -9.90 -6.74 -17.12
N ILE A 69 -10.27 -7.99 -17.42
CA ILE A 69 -9.51 -9.17 -17.02
C ILE A 69 -8.37 -9.41 -18.04
N GLN A 70 -7.20 -8.81 -17.78
CA GLN A 70 -5.99 -9.10 -18.54
C GLN A 70 -5.45 -10.51 -18.23
N LEU A 71 -5.83 -11.49 -19.05
CA LEU A 71 -5.27 -12.83 -19.07
C LEU A 71 -3.94 -12.83 -19.86
N GLY A 72 -2.85 -12.40 -19.22
CA GLY A 72 -1.51 -12.37 -19.84
C GLY A 72 -0.46 -11.69 -18.97
N ALA A 73 0.80 -11.72 -19.39
CA ALA A 73 1.79 -10.81 -18.83
C ALA A 73 1.38 -9.38 -19.19
N ALA A 74 1.34 -8.47 -18.20
CA ALA A 74 1.04 -7.07 -18.46
C ALA A 74 1.96 -6.58 -19.60
N PRO A 75 1.42 -5.95 -20.66
CA PRO A 75 2.25 -5.37 -21.70
C PRO A 75 3.23 -4.40 -21.03
N ILE A 76 4.53 -4.67 -21.18
CA ILE A 76 5.57 -3.76 -20.71
C ILE A 76 5.31 -2.46 -21.47
N GLU A 77 4.85 -1.42 -20.75
CA GLU A 77 4.75 -0.08 -21.32
C GLU A 77 6.11 0.24 -21.92
N ALA A 78 6.15 0.42 -23.24
CA ALA A 78 7.37 0.76 -23.93
C ALA A 78 7.83 2.11 -23.39
N GLU A 79 8.80 2.08 -22.46
CA GLU A 79 9.40 3.29 -21.93
C GLU A 79 9.78 4.18 -23.11
N GLU A 80 9.30 5.42 -23.09
CA GLU A 80 9.56 6.39 -24.14
C GLU A 80 11.06 6.37 -24.47
N ALA A 81 11.39 5.96 -25.70
CA ALA A 81 12.78 5.77 -26.14
C ALA A 81 13.60 7.06 -26.01
N VAL A 82 12.92 8.22 -26.02
CA VAL A 82 13.54 9.54 -25.95
C VAL A 82 13.58 10.03 -24.50
N LYS A 83 14.80 10.17 -23.98
CA LYS A 83 15.10 10.71 -22.66
C LYS A 83 15.62 12.14 -22.78
N THR A 84 15.45 12.93 -21.72
CA THR A 84 16.01 14.29 -21.63
C THR A 84 17.15 14.35 -20.63
N GLY A 85 18.09 15.26 -20.86
CA GLY A 85 19.18 15.51 -19.94
C GLY A 85 19.98 16.75 -20.27
N ILE A 86 21.02 17.00 -19.47
CA ILE A 86 21.89 18.18 -19.57
C ILE A 86 23.32 17.72 -19.85
N ILE A 87 24.00 18.40 -20.79
CA ILE A 87 25.42 18.15 -21.07
C ILE A 87 26.28 18.74 -19.95
N THR A 88 26.91 17.88 -19.17
CA THR A 88 27.77 18.26 -18.04
C THR A 88 29.23 18.41 -18.44
N PHE A 89 29.71 17.55 -19.35
CA PHE A 89 31.10 17.54 -19.80
C PHE A 89 31.19 17.34 -21.31
N LEU A 90 32.08 18.12 -21.94
CA LEU A 90 32.45 17.99 -23.34
C LEU A 90 33.97 18.14 -23.47
N SER A 91 34.62 17.16 -24.08
CA SER A 91 36.04 17.17 -24.39
C SER A 91 36.31 17.74 -25.78
N GLU A 92 37.47 18.35 -25.98
CA GLU A 92 37.96 18.81 -27.29
C GLU A 92 38.13 17.67 -28.30
N LYS A 93 38.27 16.43 -27.80
CA LYS A 93 38.35 15.21 -28.63
C LYS A 93 36.99 14.74 -29.17
N GLY A 94 35.91 15.49 -28.93
CA GLY A 94 34.59 15.20 -29.51
C GLY A 94 33.76 14.14 -28.76
N TYR A 95 34.05 13.91 -27.47
CA TYR A 95 33.22 13.07 -26.60
C TYR A 95 32.75 13.83 -25.37
N GLY A 96 31.67 13.37 -24.75
CA GLY A 96 31.10 14.02 -23.58
C GLY A 96 30.18 13.12 -22.76
N PHE A 97 29.60 13.73 -21.72
CA PHE A 97 28.60 13.10 -20.86
C PHE A 97 27.34 13.95 -20.73
N ILE A 98 26.19 13.29 -20.79
CA ILE A 98 24.86 13.85 -20.53
C ILE A 98 24.37 13.26 -19.22
N THR A 99 23.89 14.11 -18.32
CA THR A 99 23.22 13.66 -17.10
C THR A 99 21.71 13.60 -17.36
N GLU A 100 21.12 12.41 -17.24
CA GLU A 100 19.69 12.17 -17.48
C GLU A 100 18.84 12.77 -16.35
N ASP A 101 17.72 13.43 -16.68
CA ASP A 101 16.88 14.10 -15.67
C ASP A 101 16.16 13.11 -14.73
N LYS A 102 15.64 12.00 -15.28
CA LYS A 102 14.88 10.97 -14.53
C LYS A 102 15.80 10.11 -13.65
N SER A 103 16.88 9.61 -14.25
CA SER A 103 17.77 8.61 -13.64
C SER A 103 18.98 9.22 -12.92
N LYS A 104 19.35 10.48 -13.23
CA LYS A 104 20.59 11.14 -12.78
C LYS A 104 21.88 10.38 -13.11
N GLU A 105 21.79 9.40 -14.01
CA GLU A 105 22.93 8.68 -14.55
C GLU A 105 23.67 9.54 -15.59
N ASN A 106 24.98 9.36 -15.65
CA ASN A 106 25.81 9.97 -16.68
C ASN A 106 25.92 9.02 -17.87
N ILE A 107 25.43 9.47 -19.02
CA ILE A 107 25.38 8.71 -20.27
C ILE A 107 26.44 9.28 -21.21
N PHE A 108 27.21 8.39 -21.82
CA PHE A 108 28.28 8.75 -22.74
C PHE A 108 27.73 9.16 -24.09
N PHE A 109 28.32 10.19 -24.72
CA PHE A 109 28.01 10.52 -26.11
C PHE A 109 29.24 10.92 -26.92
N HIS A 110 29.10 10.79 -28.24
CA HIS A 110 30.09 11.22 -29.22
C HIS A 110 29.49 12.33 -30.10
N ILE A 111 30.31 13.29 -30.54
CA ILE A 111 29.86 14.43 -31.36
C ILE A 111 29.28 13.99 -32.71
N ASN A 112 29.67 12.79 -33.19
CA ASN A 112 29.13 12.18 -34.40
C ASN A 112 27.64 11.83 -34.28
N ASN A 113 27.15 11.63 -33.07
CA ASN A 113 25.75 11.31 -32.78
C ASN A 113 24.91 12.58 -32.54
N CYS A 114 25.53 13.76 -32.58
CA CYS A 114 24.88 15.04 -32.43
C CYS A 114 24.56 15.62 -33.82
N LYS A 115 23.29 15.96 -34.07
CA LYS A 115 22.88 16.64 -35.32
C LYS A 115 23.30 18.10 -35.35
N GLU A 116 23.39 18.71 -34.17
CA GLU A 116 23.74 20.12 -33.98
C GLU A 116 24.96 20.29 -33.07
N PRO A 117 25.74 21.37 -33.21
CA PRO A 117 26.88 21.65 -32.34
C PRO A 117 26.40 21.96 -30.91
N VAL A 118 26.65 21.03 -30.00
CA VAL A 118 26.27 21.14 -28.59
C VAL A 118 27.35 21.83 -27.73
N LYS A 119 26.92 22.56 -26.69
CA LYS A 119 27.82 23.17 -25.68
C LYS A 119 27.50 22.67 -24.27
N LYS A 120 28.46 22.83 -23.35
CA LYS A 120 28.25 22.55 -21.93
C LYS A 120 27.03 23.33 -21.40
N GLY A 121 26.13 22.66 -20.69
CA GLY A 121 24.92 23.22 -20.09
C GLY A 121 23.70 23.26 -20.99
N ASN A 122 23.76 22.74 -22.22
CA ASN A 122 22.58 22.63 -23.09
C ASN A 122 21.70 21.46 -22.65
N LYS A 123 20.37 21.66 -22.71
CA LYS A 123 19.38 20.59 -22.56
C LYS A 123 19.24 19.86 -23.89
N VAL A 124 19.28 18.54 -23.83
CA VAL A 124 19.22 17.69 -25.00
C VAL A 124 18.25 16.53 -24.80
N SER A 125 17.62 16.12 -25.88
CA SER A 125 16.87 14.87 -25.98
C SER A 125 17.72 13.84 -26.70
N PHE A 126 17.75 12.61 -26.20
CA PHE A 126 18.57 11.54 -26.73
C PHE A 126 17.94 10.16 -26.48
N GLU A 127 18.32 9.18 -27.27
CA GLU A 127 17.96 7.78 -27.07
C GLU A 127 19.07 7.02 -26.34
N LYS A 128 18.71 6.21 -25.35
CA LYS A 128 19.67 5.46 -24.51
C LYS A 128 19.89 4.07 -25.09
N GLU A 129 21.05 3.84 -25.69
CA GLU A 129 21.45 2.53 -26.24
C GLU A 129 22.45 1.82 -25.32
N ARG A 130 22.38 0.48 -25.24
CA ARG A 130 23.35 -0.34 -24.50
C ARG A 130 24.49 -0.78 -25.43
N THR A 131 25.71 -0.32 -25.13
CA THR A 131 26.93 -0.69 -25.85
C THR A 131 27.87 -1.54 -24.98
N MET A 132 28.95 -2.08 -25.56
CA MET A 132 29.96 -2.87 -24.84
C MET A 132 30.64 -2.12 -23.68
N LYS A 133 30.62 -0.77 -23.70
CA LYS A 133 31.23 0.10 -22.70
C LYS A 133 30.21 0.73 -21.73
N GLY A 134 28.95 0.32 -21.79
CA GLY A 134 27.86 0.87 -21.01
C GLY A 134 26.82 1.59 -21.86
N PHE A 135 26.07 2.50 -21.25
CA PHE A 135 25.02 3.25 -21.95
C PHE A 135 25.61 4.40 -22.77
N ALA A 136 25.21 4.47 -24.03
CA ALA A 136 25.54 5.54 -24.96
C ALA A 136 24.27 6.27 -25.41
N ALA A 137 24.40 7.56 -25.71
CA ALA A 137 23.33 8.38 -26.26
C ALA A 137 23.43 8.44 -27.79
N ILE A 138 22.30 8.23 -28.47
CA ILE A 138 22.14 8.31 -29.93
C ILE A 138 21.11 9.39 -30.27
N ASP A 139 21.22 9.92 -31.49
CA ASP A 139 20.29 10.90 -32.06
C ASP A 139 20.05 12.12 -31.17
N ILE A 140 21.15 12.76 -30.75
CA ILE A 140 21.11 13.86 -29.80
C ILE A 140 20.61 15.13 -30.50
N GLN A 141 19.56 15.73 -29.93
CA GLN A 141 18.94 16.96 -30.40
C GLN A 141 18.87 17.98 -29.26
N ILE A 142 19.08 19.26 -29.58
CA ILE A 142 19.00 20.34 -28.59
C ILE A 142 17.52 20.67 -28.34
N VAL A 143 17.10 20.60 -27.08
CA VAL A 143 15.77 21.05 -26.67
C VAL A 143 15.91 22.50 -26.23
N LYS A 144 15.27 23.40 -26.99
CA LYS A 144 15.39 24.86 -26.83
C LYS A 144 14.54 25.40 -25.69
#